data_AF-A0AAV5WLB4-F1
#
_entry.id   AF-A0AAV5WLB4-F1
#
_cell.length_a   1.000
_cell.length_b   1.000
_cell.length_c   1.000
_cell.angle_alpha   90.00
_cell.angle_beta   90.00
_cell.angle_gamma   90.00
#
_symmetry.space_group_name_H-M   'P 1'
#
loop_
_entity.id
_entity.type
_entity.pdbx_description
1 polymer ?
#
loop_
_entity_poly.entity_id
_entity_poly.type
_entity_poly.pdbx_seq_one_letter_code
_entity_poly.pdbx_strand_id
1 'polypeptide(L)'
;PSQAIDHPMDLSNVDQVVASELSGVKRVVTGFKNNDHEIQGYYVEKVVSRRVSEMKQTLNGAELKGYAMLFDVLSQVKAVLPGATACEIKLNPHSIDVSVTPISMEDAKERNYRVTPELATRFNLDA
;
A
#
# COMPACT_ATOMS: atom_id res chain seq x y z
N PRO A 1 -19.58 29.51 13.84
CA PRO A 1 -19.54 28.30 12.99
C PRO A 1 -18.47 28.41 11.91
N SER A 2 -17.37 27.66 12.05
CA SER A 2 -16.52 27.27 10.93
C SER A 2 -15.61 26.14 11.43
N GLN A 3 -15.98 24.92 11.10
CA GLN A 3 -15.11 23.76 11.25
C GLN A 3 -14.17 23.76 10.04
N ALA A 4 -12.95 24.24 10.22
CA ALA A 4 -11.87 23.93 9.30
C ALA A 4 -11.38 22.52 9.66
N ILE A 5 -11.80 21.54 8.86
CA ILE A 5 -11.27 20.19 8.88
C ILE A 5 -9.89 20.25 8.22
N ASP A 6 -8.87 20.61 8.99
CA ASP A 6 -7.49 20.27 8.68
C ASP A 6 -7.18 18.99 9.46
N HIS A 7 -7.51 17.85 8.88
CA HIS A 7 -6.84 16.62 9.28
C HIS A 7 -5.42 16.71 8.70
N PRO A 8 -4.36 16.93 9.51
CA PRO A 8 -3.03 16.61 9.03
C PRO A 8 -3.08 15.16 8.54
N MET A 9 -2.37 14.87 7.46
CA MET A 9 -2.24 13.55 6.86
C MET A 9 -1.73 12.58 7.93
N ASP A 10 -2.64 12.06 8.75
CA ASP A 10 -2.41 11.07 9.79
C ASP A 10 -2.31 9.77 9.01
N LEU A 11 -1.16 9.59 8.35
CA LEU A 11 -0.79 8.31 7.79
C LEU A 11 -0.86 7.34 8.97
N SER A 12 -1.93 6.54 9.00
CA SER A 12 -2.13 5.52 10.02
C SER A 12 -0.81 4.77 10.19
N ASN A 13 -0.46 4.42 11.44
CA ASN A 13 0.73 3.63 11.70
C ASN A 13 0.77 2.36 10.82
N VAL A 14 -0.38 1.84 10.35
CA VAL A 14 -0.48 0.76 9.35
C VAL A 14 0.18 1.10 8.03
N ASP A 15 -0.15 2.23 7.41
CA ASP A 15 0.34 2.55 6.06
C ASP A 15 1.87 2.66 6.05
N GLN A 16 2.42 3.28 7.10
CA GLN A 16 3.86 3.40 7.29
C GLN A 16 4.51 2.03 7.53
N VAL A 17 3.89 1.15 8.33
CA VAL A 17 4.40 -0.21 8.57
C VAL A 17 4.37 -1.03 7.28
N VAL A 18 3.26 -1.03 6.55
CA VAL A 18 3.10 -1.78 5.29
C VAL A 18 4.10 -1.30 4.24
N ALA A 19 4.16 0.01 3.97
CA ALA A 19 5.08 0.57 2.98
C ALA A 19 6.55 0.28 3.35
N SER A 20 6.88 0.35 4.64
CA SER A 20 8.24 0.07 5.11
C SER A 20 8.61 -1.40 4.97
N GLU A 21 7.73 -2.33 5.35
CA GLU A 21 7.99 -3.77 5.21
C GLU A 21 8.11 -4.19 3.74
N LEU A 22 7.23 -3.69 2.85
CA LEU A 22 7.31 -3.96 1.41
C LEU A 22 8.61 -3.45 0.77
N SER A 23 9.16 -2.35 1.30
CA SER A 23 10.40 -1.73 0.79
C SER A 23 11.66 -2.19 1.51
N GLY A 24 11.56 -3.08 2.51
CA GLY A 24 12.70 -3.52 3.32
C GLY A 24 13.27 -2.45 4.28
N VAL A 25 12.52 -1.37 4.53
CA VAL A 25 12.90 -0.30 5.46
C VAL A 25 12.74 -0.80 6.89
N LYS A 26 13.77 -0.60 7.72
CA LYS A 26 13.79 -1.10 9.11
C LYS A 26 13.45 -0.02 10.15
N ARG A 27 13.61 1.25 9.80
CA ARG A 27 13.42 2.38 10.70
C ARG A 27 12.72 3.52 9.98
N VAL A 28 11.79 4.15 10.67
CA VAL A 28 11.09 5.35 10.20
C VAL A 28 11.47 6.50 11.12
N VAL A 29 11.76 7.66 10.52
CA VAL A 29 12.05 8.91 11.24
C VAL A 29 10.93 9.89 10.92
N THR A 30 10.19 10.31 11.95
CA THR A 30 9.05 11.22 11.82
C THR A 30 9.38 12.55 12.50
N GLY A 31 9.24 13.65 11.76
CA GLY A 31 9.27 15.01 12.31
C GLY A 31 7.86 15.46 12.65
N PHE A 32 7.67 15.98 13.86
CA PHE A 32 6.43 16.59 14.33
C PHE A 32 6.62 18.10 14.31
N LYS A 33 5.73 18.79 13.61
CA LYS A 33 5.64 20.25 13.63
C LYS A 33 4.91 20.72 14.88
N ASN A 34 5.27 21.88 15.40
CA ASN A 34 4.43 22.55 16.38
C ASN A 34 3.14 23.04 15.68
N ASN A 35 1.99 22.85 16.31
CA ASN A 35 0.71 23.35 15.83
C ASN A 35 0.33 24.70 16.48
N ASP A 36 1.21 25.33 17.25
CA ASP A 36 0.97 26.68 17.77
C ASP A 36 0.84 27.68 16.64
N HIS A 37 -0.41 28.08 16.39
CA HIS A 37 -0.81 29.02 15.35
C HIS A 37 -0.29 30.45 15.57
N GLU A 38 0.32 30.73 16.73
CA GLU A 38 0.84 32.06 17.07
C GLU A 38 2.25 32.33 16.49
N ILE A 39 3.01 31.29 16.16
CA ILE A 39 4.37 31.43 15.64
C ILE A 39 4.35 31.15 14.13
N GLN A 40 4.45 32.21 13.32
CA GLN A 40 4.59 32.10 11.85
C GLN A 40 5.92 31.43 11.49
N GLY A 41 5.93 30.10 11.35
CA GLY A 41 7.07 29.36 10.83
C GLY A 41 6.84 27.85 10.78
N TYR A 42 7.31 27.20 9.71
CA TYR A 42 7.35 25.74 9.63
C TYR A 42 8.63 25.23 10.30
N TYR A 43 8.59 25.01 11.62
CA TYR A 43 9.70 24.41 12.36
C TYR A 43 9.34 23.02 12.89
N VAL A 44 10.33 22.12 12.85
CA VAL A 44 10.21 20.77 13.42
C VAL A 44 10.50 20.86 14.90
N GLU A 45 9.49 20.58 15.73
CA GLU A 45 9.59 20.65 17.18
C GLU A 45 10.20 19.38 17.76
N LYS A 46 9.84 18.23 17.19
CA LYS A 46 10.25 16.93 17.70
C LYS A 46 10.55 15.98 16.56
N VAL A 47 11.62 15.20 16.71
CA VAL A 47 11.94 14.10 15.79
C VAL A 47 11.91 12.80 16.58
N VAL A 48 11.19 11.80 16.06
CA VAL A 48 11.13 10.47 16.65
C VAL A 48 11.60 9.45 15.64
N SER A 49 12.51 8.57 16.04
CA SER A 49 12.91 7.41 15.26
C SER A 49 12.36 6.15 15.90
N ARG A 50 11.58 5.38 15.12
CA ARG A 50 11.01 4.10 15.55
C ARG A 50 11.50 2.97 14.66
N ARG A 51 11.68 1.77 15.22
CA ARG A 51 11.83 0.56 14.40
C ARG A 51 10.46 0.14 13.88
N VAL A 52 10.42 -0.37 12.65
CA VAL A 52 9.17 -0.85 12.05
C VAL A 52 8.57 -2.00 12.87
N SER A 53 9.42 -2.84 13.48
CA SER A 53 8.99 -3.90 14.40
C SER A 53 8.27 -3.36 15.64
N GLU A 54 8.67 -2.20 16.15
CA GLU A 54 8.04 -1.56 17.31
C GLU A 54 6.70 -0.94 16.90
N MET A 55 6.64 -0.30 15.73
CA MET A 55 5.40 0.27 15.19
C MET A 55 4.33 -0.81 14.96
N LYS A 56 4.73 -1.99 14.48
CA LYS A 56 3.83 -3.13 14.27
C LYS A 56 3.19 -3.64 15.57
N GLN A 57 3.91 -3.58 16.68
CA GLN A 57 3.39 -3.98 18.00
C GLN A 57 2.33 -3.02 18.53
N THR A 58 2.26 -1.80 17.99
CA THR A 58 1.28 -0.78 18.39
C THR A 58 0.00 -0.80 17.55
N LEU A 59 -0.11 -1.72 16.57
CA LEU A 59 -1.29 -1.82 15.73
C LEU A 59 -2.47 -2.40 16.51
N ASN A 60 -3.64 -1.82 16.32
CA ASN A 60 -4.89 -2.29 16.90
C ASN A 60 -5.49 -3.48 16.10
N GLY A 61 -6.59 -4.06 16.60
CA GLY A 61 -7.19 -5.25 15.99
C GLY A 61 -7.73 -5.05 14.57
N ALA A 62 -8.18 -3.85 14.19
CA ALA A 62 -8.62 -3.56 12.82
C ALA A 62 -7.42 -3.38 11.87
N GLU A 63 -6.38 -2.70 12.36
CA GLU A 63 -5.12 -2.48 11.66
C GLU A 63 -4.38 -3.80 11.35
N LEU A 64 -4.35 -4.73 12.30
CA LEU A 64 -3.80 -6.07 12.10
C LEU A 64 -4.59 -6.89 11.07
N LYS A 65 -5.92 -6.72 11.01
CA LYS A 65 -6.76 -7.38 10.00
C LYS A 65 -6.47 -6.83 8.60
N GLY A 66 -6.33 -5.52 8.44
CA GLY A 66 -5.94 -4.92 7.17
C GLY A 66 -4.55 -5.39 6.71
N TYR A 67 -3.62 -5.52 7.66
CA TYR A 67 -2.30 -6.09 7.40
C TYR A 67 -2.36 -7.57 6.96
N ALA A 68 -3.19 -8.38 7.62
CA ALA A 68 -3.37 -9.79 7.26
C ALA A 68 -4.01 -9.97 5.88
N MET A 69 -4.98 -9.12 5.53
CA MET A 69 -5.68 -9.12 4.26
C MET A 69 -4.72 -9.03 3.06
N LEU A 70 -3.61 -8.29 3.18
CA LEU A 70 -2.58 -8.22 2.14
C LEU A 70 -2.02 -9.61 1.80
N PHE A 71 -1.72 -10.43 2.81
CA PHE A 71 -1.18 -11.78 2.61
C PHE A 71 -2.20 -12.72 1.98
N ASP A 72 -3.46 -12.58 2.37
CA ASP A 72 -4.56 -13.37 1.79
C ASP A 72 -4.70 -13.06 0.29
N VAL A 73 -4.65 -11.78 -0.10
CA VAL A 73 -4.69 -11.38 -1.51
C VAL A 73 -3.50 -11.94 -2.28
N LEU A 74 -2.28 -11.82 -1.74
CA LEU A 74 -1.08 -12.37 -2.40
C LEU A 74 -1.15 -13.90 -2.55
N SER A 75 -1.72 -14.59 -1.56
CA SER A 75 -1.95 -16.03 -1.63
C SER A 75 -2.95 -16.40 -2.73
N GLN A 76 -4.05 -15.64 -2.87
CA GLN A 76 -5.01 -15.84 -3.96
C GLN A 76 -4.39 -15.59 -5.34
N VAL A 77 -3.61 -14.52 -5.50
CA VAL A 77 -2.86 -14.25 -6.74
C VAL A 77 -1.93 -15.42 -7.07
N LYS A 78 -1.18 -15.92 -6.09
CA LYS A 78 -0.27 -17.06 -6.27
C LYS A 78 -1.01 -18.34 -6.66
N ALA A 79 -2.25 -18.54 -6.21
CA ALA A 79 -3.06 -19.70 -6.57
C ALA A 79 -3.64 -19.59 -7.99
N VAL A 80 -4.03 -18.38 -8.43
CA VAL A 80 -4.68 -18.14 -9.72
C VAL A 80 -3.68 -18.04 -10.87
N LEU A 81 -2.57 -17.31 -10.68
CA LEU A 81 -1.64 -16.97 -11.75
C LEU A 81 -1.02 -18.19 -12.49
N PRO A 82 -0.70 -19.33 -11.86
CA PRO A 82 -0.14 -20.48 -12.57
C PRO A 82 -1.08 -21.09 -13.63
N GLY A 83 -2.39 -20.86 -13.52
CA GLY A 83 -3.40 -21.35 -14.46
C GLY A 83 -3.89 -20.29 -15.46
N ALA A 84 -3.32 -19.08 -15.45
CA ALA A 84 -3.79 -17.95 -16.25
C ALA A 84 -2.61 -17.14 -16.82
N THR A 85 -2.82 -16.51 -17.97
CA THR A 85 -1.85 -15.59 -18.56
C THR A 85 -1.90 -14.19 -17.93
N ALA A 86 -3.06 -13.80 -17.40
CA ALA A 86 -3.28 -12.56 -16.66
C ALA A 86 -4.39 -12.74 -15.62
N CYS A 87 -4.38 -11.91 -14.57
CA CYS A 87 -5.45 -11.86 -13.58
C CYS A 87 -5.80 -10.41 -13.23
N GLU A 88 -7.06 -10.18 -12.89
CA GLU A 88 -7.56 -8.92 -12.37
C GLU A 88 -7.78 -9.04 -10.86
N ILE A 89 -7.36 -8.02 -10.10
CA ILE A 89 -7.62 -7.91 -8.66
C ILE A 89 -8.64 -6.79 -8.47
N LYS A 90 -9.80 -7.12 -7.90
CA LYS A 90 -10.86 -6.15 -7.59
C LYS A 90 -11.16 -6.14 -6.10
N LEU A 91 -11.21 -4.94 -5.52
CA LEU A 91 -11.72 -4.71 -4.18
C LEU A 91 -13.19 -4.29 -4.27
N ASN A 92 -14.09 -5.03 -3.63
CA ASN A 92 -15.47 -4.61 -3.46
C ASN A 92 -15.58 -3.71 -2.23
N PRO A 93 -15.82 -2.39 -2.39
CA PRO A 93 -15.83 -1.45 -1.27
C PRO A 93 -17.02 -1.67 -0.31
N HIS A 94 -18.05 -2.42 -0.73
CA HIS A 94 -19.24 -2.66 0.09
C HIS A 94 -19.14 -3.90 0.97
N SER A 95 -18.30 -4.87 0.61
CA SER A 95 -18.13 -6.13 1.37
C SER A 95 -16.73 -6.33 1.92
N ILE A 96 -15.76 -5.48 1.56
CA ILE A 96 -14.33 -5.65 1.87
C ILE A 96 -13.79 -6.98 1.29
N ASP A 97 -14.51 -7.55 0.32
CA ASP A 97 -14.04 -8.74 -0.38
C ASP A 97 -13.07 -8.34 -1.49
N VAL A 98 -11.99 -9.12 -1.61
CA VAL A 98 -11.09 -9.06 -2.75
C VAL A 98 -11.37 -10.27 -3.62
N SER A 99 -11.59 -10.03 -4.90
CA SER A 99 -11.63 -11.08 -5.91
C SER A 99 -10.39 -11.02 -6.78
N VAL A 100 -9.84 -12.20 -7.03
CA VAL A 100 -8.75 -12.40 -7.99
C VAL A 100 -9.28 -13.33 -9.07
N THR A 101 -9.48 -12.80 -10.28
CA THR A 101 -10.09 -13.55 -11.38
C THR A 101 -9.16 -13.59 -12.59
N PRO A 102 -9.03 -14.75 -13.27
CA PRO A 102 -8.36 -14.80 -14.57
C PRO A 102 -9.01 -13.85 -15.56
N ILE A 103 -8.20 -13.23 -16.42
CA ILE A 103 -8.65 -12.44 -17.56
C ILE A 103 -7.90 -12.88 -18.82
N SER A 104 -8.45 -12.59 -19.99
CA SER A 104 -7.77 -12.85 -21.25
C SER A 104 -6.62 -11.86 -21.49
N MET A 105 -5.69 -12.19 -22.39
CA MET A 105 -4.64 -11.25 -22.80
C MET A 105 -5.20 -10.08 -23.61
N GLU A 106 -6.30 -10.30 -24.33
CA GLU A 106 -7.05 -9.28 -25.02
C GLU A 106 -7.61 -8.25 -24.03
N ASP A 107 -8.29 -8.72 -22.97
CA ASP A 107 -8.82 -7.85 -21.90
C ASP A 107 -7.70 -7.06 -21.20
N ALA A 108 -6.56 -7.71 -20.95
CA ALA A 108 -5.40 -7.05 -20.34
C ALA A 108 -4.83 -5.94 -21.25
N LYS A 109 -4.74 -6.20 -22.56
CA LYS A 109 -4.24 -5.24 -23.56
C LYS A 109 -5.17 -4.04 -23.72
N GLU A 110 -6.48 -4.26 -23.81
CA GLU A 110 -7.48 -3.19 -23.91
C GLU A 110 -7.41 -2.21 -22.72
N ARG A 111 -7.00 -2.71 -21.56
CA ARG A 111 -6.86 -1.93 -20.33
C ARG A 111 -5.45 -1.37 -20.10
N ASN A 112 -4.56 -1.47 -21.09
CA ASN A 112 -3.16 -1.06 -21.03
C ASN A 112 -2.31 -1.77 -19.95
N TYR A 113 -2.73 -2.94 -19.49
CA TYR A 113 -1.92 -3.79 -18.61
C TYR A 113 -1.01 -4.67 -19.48
N ARG A 114 0.12 -4.11 -19.95
CA ARG A 114 1.07 -4.82 -20.82
C ARG A 114 2.50 -4.75 -20.29
N VAL A 115 3.23 -5.84 -20.49
CA VAL A 115 4.70 -5.83 -20.45
C VAL A 115 5.17 -4.87 -21.54
N THR A 116 6.11 -3.98 -21.21
CA THR A 116 6.63 -3.05 -22.23
C THR A 116 7.45 -3.83 -23.26
N PRO A 117 7.53 -3.38 -24.52
CA PRO A 117 8.31 -4.06 -25.56
C PRO A 117 9.77 -4.30 -25.16
N GLU A 118 10.37 -3.39 -24.40
CA GLU A 118 11.74 -3.49 -23.90
C GLU A 118 11.89 -4.62 -22.89
N LEU A 119 10.90 -4.80 -22.00
CA LEU A 119 10.87 -5.91 -21.05
C LEU A 119 10.59 -7.25 -21.75
N ALA A 120 9.67 -7.27 -22.72
CA ALA A 120 9.36 -8.47 -23.49
C ALA A 120 10.58 -9.00 -24.24
N THR A 121 11.33 -8.11 -24.89
CA THR A 121 12.59 -8.41 -25.56
C THR A 121 13.65 -8.92 -24.58
N ARG A 122 13.81 -8.25 -23.42
CA ARG A 122 14.84 -8.60 -22.43
C ARG A 122 14.64 -10.00 -21.84
N PHE A 123 13.39 -10.43 -21.70
CA PHE A 123 13.05 -11.72 -21.07
C PHE A 123 12.61 -12.79 -22.08
N ASN A 124 12.74 -12.56 -23.40
CA ASN A 124 12.27 -13.46 -24.45
C ASN A 124 10.79 -13.88 -24.26
N LEU A 125 9.92 -12.92 -23.93
CA LEU A 125 8.50 -13.20 -23.71
C LEU A 125 7.67 -13.24 -25.00
N ASP A 126 8.27 -12.83 -26.13
CA ASP A 126 7.65 -12.82 -27.47
C ASP A 126 8.06 -14.03 -28.35
N ALA A 127 8.78 -15.02 -27.79
CA ALA A 127 9.31 -16.19 -28.51
C ALA A 127 8.42 -17.43 -28.42
#